data_AF-A0A7W2IEN5-F1
#
_entry.id   AF-A0A7W2IEN5-F1
#
_cell.length_a   1.000
_cell.length_b   1.000
_cell.length_c   1.000
_cell.angle_alpha   90.00
_cell.angle_beta   90.00
_cell.angle_gamma   90.00
#
_symmetry.space_group_name_H-M   'P 1'
#
loop_
_entity.id
_entity.type
_entity.pdbx_description
1 polymer ?
#
loop_
_entity_poly.entity_id
_entity_poly.type
_entity_poly.pdbx_seq_one_letter_code
_entity_poly.pdbx_strand_id
1 'polypeptide(L)'
;MDECDISVLTGGALRRAFLKVVHQGAIGVDGGPLVVTDDDGSTKVFYEGPSPPSVDLVSPAEQAVAAMKLFQSRGARFEATDSNLAVFCTIDSVMAMGWDYFEAGMRAYLLSVLKRDAGA
;
A
#
# COMPACT_ATOMS: atom_id res chain seq x y z
N MET A 1 2.30 13.81 -1.57
CA MET A 1 3.44 12.88 -1.51
C MET A 1 4.02 12.86 -2.90
N ASP A 2 5.26 13.30 -3.05
CA ASP A 2 5.94 13.38 -4.33
C ASP A 2 6.84 12.15 -4.59
N GLU A 3 7.56 12.15 -5.72
CA GLU A 3 8.43 11.04 -6.11
C GLU A 3 9.60 10.83 -5.13
N CYS A 4 10.20 11.93 -4.65
CA CYS A 4 11.29 11.89 -3.69
C CYS A 4 10.83 11.25 -2.37
N ASP A 5 9.64 11.64 -1.88
CA ASP A 5 9.03 11.04 -0.69
C ASP A 5 8.87 9.52 -0.85
N ILE A 6 8.34 9.06 -2.00
CA ILE A 6 8.06 7.64 -2.24
C ILE A 6 9.35 6.81 -2.31
N SER A 7 10.41 7.37 -2.89
CA SER A 7 11.68 6.67 -3.10
C SER A 7 12.35 6.23 -1.80
N VAL A 8 12.16 6.97 -0.71
CA VAL A 8 12.80 6.72 0.60
C VAL A 8 11.94 5.89 1.56
N LEU A 9 10.65 5.70 1.28
CA LEU A 9 9.77 4.90 2.12
C LEU A 9 10.15 3.42 2.09
N THR A 10 10.25 2.77 3.24
CA THR A 10 10.52 1.32 3.35
C THR A 10 9.59 0.67 4.37
N GLY A 11 9.49 -0.67 4.32
CA GLY A 11 8.77 -1.47 5.30
C GLY A 11 7.38 -0.95 5.66
N GLY A 12 7.14 -0.72 6.97
CA GLY A 12 5.84 -0.28 7.47
C GLY A 12 5.39 1.09 6.99
N ALA A 13 6.32 2.01 6.72
CA ALA A 13 5.98 3.35 6.22
C ALA A 13 5.48 3.29 4.77
N LEU A 14 6.16 2.51 3.91
CA LEU A 14 5.72 2.26 2.54
C LEU A 14 4.36 1.56 2.50
N ARG A 15 4.17 0.54 3.34
CA ARG A 15 2.89 -0.18 3.43
C ARG A 15 1.73 0.75 3.82
N ARG A 16 1.92 1.64 4.79
CA ARG A 16 0.88 2.63 5.15
C ARG A 16 0.56 3.59 4.02
N ALA A 17 1.59 4.11 3.34
CA ALA A 17 1.39 5.00 2.20
C ALA A 17 0.62 4.31 1.06
N PHE A 18 1.01 3.06 0.74
CA PHE A 18 0.31 2.22 -0.24
C PHE A 18 -1.16 2.00 0.15
N LEU A 19 -1.43 1.56 1.37
CA LEU A 19 -2.79 1.30 1.84
C LEU A 19 -3.65 2.57 1.82
N LYS A 20 -3.09 3.74 2.16
CA LYS A 20 -3.79 5.03 2.09
C LYS A 20 -4.23 5.38 0.67
N VAL A 21 -3.44 5.04 -0.34
CA VAL A 21 -3.78 5.31 -1.75
C VAL A 21 -4.80 4.29 -2.28
N VAL A 22 -4.61 3.00 -1.98
CA VAL A 22 -5.49 1.92 -2.47
C VAL A 22 -6.85 1.95 -1.76
N HIS A 23 -6.87 2.34 -0.50
CA HIS A 23 -8.05 2.42 0.33
C HIS A 23 -8.15 3.83 0.91
N GLN A 24 -8.76 4.75 0.14
CA GLN A 24 -8.99 6.13 0.60
C GLN A 24 -9.86 6.21 1.88
N GLY A 25 -10.59 5.13 2.21
CA GLY A 25 -11.32 4.95 3.48
C GLY A 25 -10.55 4.19 4.56
N ALA A 26 -9.24 3.95 4.39
CA ALA A 26 -8.44 3.24 5.38
C ALA A 26 -8.36 4.00 6.71
N ILE A 27 -8.42 3.21 7.77
CA ILE A 27 -8.43 3.62 9.17
C ILE A 27 -7.02 4.08 9.59
N GLY A 28 -6.91 5.19 10.33
CA GLY A 28 -5.63 5.76 10.77
C GLY A 28 -4.98 6.77 9.82
N VAL A 29 -5.74 7.34 8.88
CA VAL A 29 -5.41 8.61 8.21
C VAL A 29 -5.80 9.76 9.14
N ASP A 30 -5.22 10.97 9.00
CA ASP A 30 -5.57 12.20 9.76
C ASP A 30 -7.08 12.60 9.71
N GLY A 31 -7.94 11.81 9.07
CA GLY A 31 -9.40 11.91 9.11
C GLY A 31 -10.14 10.56 8.93
N GLY A 32 -9.48 9.41 9.14
CA GLY A 32 -10.13 8.09 9.11
C GLY A 32 -10.64 7.66 10.50
N PRO A 33 -11.46 6.59 10.60
CA PRO A 33 -11.85 6.04 11.89
C PRO A 33 -10.61 5.72 12.74
N LEU A 34 -10.69 5.89 14.06
CA LEU A 34 -9.64 5.42 14.97
C LEU A 34 -10.00 3.99 15.39
N VAL A 35 -9.11 3.03 15.15
CA VAL A 35 -9.28 1.65 15.63
C VAL A 35 -8.29 1.34 16.73
N VAL A 36 -8.81 0.88 17.86
CA VAL A 36 -8.02 0.41 18.99
C VAL A 36 -8.32 -1.08 19.18
N THR A 37 -7.28 -1.90 19.19
CA THR A 37 -7.40 -3.28 19.68
C THR A 37 -7.20 -3.24 21.19
N ASP A 38 -8.23 -3.60 21.93
CA ASP A 38 -8.20 -3.68 23.39
C ASP A 38 -7.48 -4.96 23.84
N ASP A 39 -7.09 -5.03 25.11
CA ASP A 39 -6.26 -6.13 25.65
C ASP A 39 -6.96 -7.50 25.63
N ASP A 40 -8.30 -7.50 25.49
CA ASP A 40 -9.12 -8.70 25.31
C ASP A 40 -9.19 -9.19 23.84
N GLY A 41 -8.48 -8.52 22.94
CA GLY A 41 -8.49 -8.78 21.50
C GLY A 41 -9.71 -8.19 20.77
N SER A 42 -10.59 -7.47 21.48
CA SER A 42 -11.71 -6.76 20.86
C SER A 42 -11.22 -5.56 20.08
N THR A 43 -11.89 -5.26 18.96
CA THR A 43 -11.56 -4.12 18.12
C THR A 43 -12.61 -3.04 18.30
N LYS A 44 -12.20 -1.87 18.81
CA LYS A 44 -13.05 -0.69 19.00
C LYS A 44 -12.81 0.30 17.88
N VAL A 45 -13.87 0.67 17.17
CA VAL A 45 -13.84 1.64 16.08
C VAL A 45 -14.50 2.93 16.56
N PHE A 46 -13.74 4.00 16.71
CA PHE A 46 -14.25 5.33 16.99
C PHE A 46 -14.48 6.06 15.66
N TYR A 47 -15.74 6.38 15.38
CA TYR A 47 -16.16 7.00 14.12
C TYR A 47 -17.24 8.05 14.38
N GLU A 48 -17.05 9.25 13.82
CA GLU A 48 -18.01 10.35 13.87
C GLU A 48 -18.69 10.53 12.51
N GLY A 49 -19.62 9.63 12.18
CA GLY A 49 -20.44 9.77 10.98
C GLY A 49 -21.76 9.01 11.09
N PRO A 50 -22.66 9.19 10.11
CA PRO A 50 -24.05 8.75 10.22
C PRO A 50 -24.26 7.23 10.23
N SER A 51 -23.25 6.46 9.81
CA SER A 51 -23.28 4.99 9.80
C SER A 51 -21.91 4.42 10.16
N PRO A 52 -21.81 3.41 11.05
CA PRO A 52 -20.53 2.81 11.40
C PRO A 52 -19.80 2.30 10.15
N PRO A 53 -18.48 2.52 10.04
CA PRO A 53 -17.72 2.05 8.88
C PRO A 53 -17.67 0.53 8.89
N SER A 54 -17.73 -0.08 7.71
CA SER A 54 -17.39 -1.50 7.57
C SER A 54 -15.89 -1.66 7.80
N VAL A 55 -15.53 -2.35 8.88
CA VAL A 55 -14.14 -2.64 9.22
C VAL A 55 -13.87 -4.10 8.99
N ASP A 56 -13.27 -4.41 7.83
CA ASP A 56 -12.74 -5.74 7.57
C ASP A 56 -11.32 -5.83 8.14
N LEU A 57 -11.17 -6.59 9.22
CA LEU A 57 -9.86 -6.93 9.78
C LEU A 57 -9.20 -7.98 8.90
N VAL A 58 -8.42 -7.52 7.92
CA VAL A 58 -7.59 -8.40 7.08
C VAL A 58 -6.22 -8.60 7.71
N SER A 59 -5.83 -9.86 7.86
CA SER A 59 -4.49 -10.25 8.30
C SER A 59 -3.41 -9.69 7.37
N PRO A 60 -2.15 -9.57 7.83
CA PRO A 60 -1.04 -9.17 6.97
C PRO A 60 -0.89 -10.04 5.71
N ALA A 61 -1.20 -11.34 5.82
CA ALA A 61 -1.17 -12.27 4.69
C ALA A 61 -2.26 -11.96 3.65
N GLU A 62 -3.48 -11.66 4.09
CA GLU A 62 -4.58 -11.29 3.18
C GLU A 62 -4.30 -9.95 2.49
N GLN A 63 -3.76 -8.97 3.21
CA GLN A 63 -3.33 -7.70 2.63
C GLN A 63 -2.24 -7.90 1.56
N ALA A 64 -1.29 -8.79 1.83
CA ALA A 64 -0.26 -9.17 0.88
C ALA A 64 -0.86 -9.80 -0.39
N VAL A 65 -1.76 -10.78 -0.24
CA VAL A 65 -2.43 -11.42 -1.40
C VAL A 65 -3.24 -10.40 -2.20
N ALA A 66 -3.98 -9.52 -1.53
CA ALA A 66 -4.74 -8.46 -2.19
C ALA A 66 -3.84 -7.48 -2.96
N ALA A 67 -2.73 -7.05 -2.35
CA ALA A 67 -1.75 -6.19 -3.00
C ALA A 67 -1.16 -6.83 -4.25
N MET A 68 -0.77 -8.11 -4.19
CA MET A 68 -0.24 -8.83 -5.35
C MET A 68 -1.26 -8.96 -6.48
N LYS A 69 -2.53 -9.24 -6.16
CA LYS A 69 -3.61 -9.28 -7.16
C LYS A 69 -3.82 -7.91 -7.81
N LEU A 70 -3.73 -6.83 -7.03
CA LEU A 70 -3.81 -5.47 -7.55
C LEU A 70 -2.63 -5.16 -8.47
N PHE A 71 -1.40 -5.51 -8.09
CA PHE A 71 -0.23 -5.33 -8.96
C PHE A 71 -0.41 -6.09 -10.28
N GLN A 72 -0.85 -7.35 -10.20
CA GLN A 72 -1.11 -8.17 -11.39
C GLN A 72 -2.18 -7.56 -12.30
N SER A 73 -3.29 -7.05 -11.73
CA SER A 73 -4.35 -6.40 -12.53
C SER A 73 -3.89 -5.10 -13.18
N ARG A 74 -2.85 -4.45 -12.62
CA ARG A 74 -2.14 -3.31 -13.20
C ARG A 74 -1.01 -3.70 -14.16
N GLY A 75 -0.87 -4.99 -14.49
CA GLY A 75 0.14 -5.47 -15.43
C GLY A 75 1.56 -5.46 -14.87
N ALA A 76 1.72 -5.59 -13.54
CA ALA A 76 3.03 -5.60 -12.91
C ALA A 76 3.93 -6.71 -13.46
N ARG A 77 5.18 -6.35 -13.72
CA ARG A 77 6.26 -7.27 -14.09
C ARG A 77 7.35 -7.20 -13.05
N PHE A 78 7.86 -8.35 -12.62
CA PHE A 78 8.89 -8.43 -11.60
C PHE A 78 10.16 -9.09 -12.15
N GLU A 79 11.30 -8.51 -11.82
CA GLU A 79 12.62 -8.97 -12.24
C GLU A 79 13.55 -8.96 -11.02
N ALA A 80 14.03 -10.13 -10.60
CA ALA A 80 15.02 -10.21 -9.54
C ALA A 80 16.41 -9.84 -10.09
N THR A 81 17.21 -9.17 -9.27
CA THR A 81 18.64 -8.95 -9.56
C THR A 81 19.40 -10.27 -9.60
N ASP A 82 20.52 -10.31 -10.32
CA ASP A 82 21.38 -11.51 -10.41
C ASP A 82 21.85 -12.01 -9.03
N SER A 83 21.99 -11.10 -8.06
CA SER A 83 22.38 -11.41 -6.69
C SER A 83 21.21 -11.85 -5.79
N ASN A 84 19.96 -11.77 -6.28
CA ASN A 84 18.71 -11.95 -5.52
C ASN A 84 18.60 -11.06 -4.27
N LEU A 85 19.37 -9.96 -4.21
CA LEU A 85 19.33 -9.03 -3.08
C LEU A 85 18.26 -7.94 -3.23
N ALA A 86 17.74 -7.76 -4.45
CA ALA A 86 16.70 -6.80 -4.77
C ALA A 86 15.83 -7.28 -5.93
N VAL A 87 14.63 -6.71 -6.01
CA VAL A 87 13.62 -6.96 -7.04
C VAL A 87 13.23 -5.64 -7.67
N PHE A 88 13.16 -5.61 -9.00
CA PHE A 88 12.52 -4.54 -9.75
C PHE A 88 11.06 -4.90 -10.04
N CYS A 89 10.17 -3.94 -9.88
CA CYS A 89 8.79 -4.03 -10.33
C CYS A 89 8.52 -2.92 -11.36
N THR A 90 7.90 -3.28 -12.47
CA THR A 90 7.42 -2.33 -13.48
C THR A 90 5.91 -2.34 -13.57
N ILE A 91 5.27 -1.17 -13.41
CA ILE A 91 3.82 -0.94 -13.54
C ILE A 91 3.61 0.31 -14.40
N ASP A 92 2.80 0.23 -15.46
CA ASP A 92 2.45 1.39 -16.32
C ASP A 92 3.65 2.22 -16.82
N SER A 93 4.74 1.54 -17.21
CA SER A 93 6.02 2.16 -17.64
C SER A 93 6.77 2.91 -16.53
N VAL A 94 6.42 2.68 -15.27
CA VAL A 94 7.17 3.13 -14.09
C VAL A 94 7.85 1.92 -13.47
N MET A 95 9.16 2.03 -13.22
CA MET A 95 9.96 0.99 -12.61
C MET A 95 10.40 1.43 -11.22
N ALA A 96 10.31 0.53 -10.24
CA ALA A 96 10.83 0.74 -8.90
C ALA A 96 11.57 -0.50 -8.41
N MET A 97 12.69 -0.27 -7.70
CA MET A 97 13.42 -1.32 -6.99
C MET A 97 12.87 -1.49 -5.58
N GLY A 98 12.97 -2.67 -4.99
CA GLY A 98 12.73 -2.93 -3.56
C GLY A 98 13.50 -4.15 -3.08
N TRP A 99 13.58 -4.33 -1.76
CA TRP A 99 14.24 -5.49 -1.15
C TRP A 99 13.52 -6.81 -1.42
N ASP A 100 12.21 -6.75 -1.61
CA ASP A 100 11.37 -7.88 -2.00
C ASP A 100 10.31 -7.45 -3.02
N TYR A 101 9.54 -8.42 -3.49
CA TYR A 101 8.46 -8.23 -4.46
C TYR A 101 7.37 -7.26 -3.95
N PHE A 102 7.10 -7.24 -2.64
CA PHE A 102 6.08 -6.37 -2.06
C PHE A 102 6.54 -4.92 -2.05
N GLU A 103 7.76 -4.68 -1.59
CA GLU A 103 8.33 -3.35 -1.54
C GLU A 103 8.46 -2.75 -2.93
N ALA A 104 8.99 -3.53 -3.88
CA ALA A 104 9.09 -3.11 -5.28
C ALA A 104 7.70 -2.80 -5.87
N GLY A 105 6.72 -3.67 -5.63
CA GLY A 105 5.35 -3.53 -6.14
C GLY A 105 4.61 -2.32 -5.57
N MET A 106 4.64 -2.12 -4.25
CA MET A 106 4.02 -0.98 -3.59
C MET A 106 4.63 0.34 -4.08
N ARG A 107 5.96 0.39 -4.22
CA ARG A 107 6.67 1.58 -4.68
C ARG A 107 6.34 1.90 -6.14
N ALA A 108 6.40 0.90 -7.03
CA ALA A 108 6.04 1.06 -8.45
C ALA A 108 4.58 1.52 -8.61
N TYR A 109 3.66 0.98 -7.80
CA TYR A 109 2.26 1.38 -7.82
C TYR A 109 2.06 2.83 -7.38
N LEU A 110 2.66 3.25 -6.27
CA LEU A 110 2.53 4.62 -5.78
C LEU A 110 3.06 5.64 -6.80
N LEU A 111 4.21 5.36 -7.41
CA LEU A 111 4.80 6.19 -8.45
C LEU A 111 3.94 6.21 -9.73
N SER A 112 3.32 5.08 -10.10
CA SER A 112 2.44 5.03 -11.28
C SER A 112 1.14 5.81 -11.09
N VAL A 113 0.57 5.82 -9.88
CA VAL A 113 -0.56 6.68 -9.52
C VAL A 113 -0.16 8.15 -9.58
N LEU A 114 0.97 8.52 -8.96
CA LEU A 114 1.46 9.90 -8.98
C LEU A 114 1.67 10.42 -10.42
N LYS A 115 2.25 9.60 -11.30
CA LYS A 115 2.46 9.95 -12.71
C LYS A 115 1.15 10.13 -13.48
N ARG A 116 0.13 9.34 -13.17
CA ARG A 116 -1.21 9.50 -13.78
C ARG A 116 -1.84 10.82 -13.35
N ASP A 117 -1.77 11.15 -12.07
CA ASP A 117 -2.37 12.36 -11.52
C ASP A 117 -1.66 13.64 -12.02
N ALA A 118 -0.36 13.56 -12.32
CA ALA A 118 0.39 14.67 -12.91
C ALA A 118 0.12 14.89 -14.41
N GLY A 119 -0.48 13.91 -15.09
CA GLY A 119 -0.80 13.96 -16.53
C GLY A 119 -2.28 14.18 -16.84
N ALA A 120 -3.13 14.33 -15.81
CA ALA A 120 -4.55 14.65 -15.90
C ALA A 120 -4.78 16.16 -15.70
#